data_AF-A0A0S3U8H9-F1
#
_entry.id   AF-A0A0S3U8H9-F1
#
_cell.length_a   1.000
_cell.length_b   1.000
_cell.length_c   1.000
_cell.angle_alpha   90.00
_cell.angle_beta   90.00
_cell.angle_gamma   90.00
#
_symmetry.space_group_name_H-M   'P 1'
#
loop_
_entity.id
_entity.type
_entity.pdbx_description
1 polymer ?
#
loop_
_entity_poly.entity_id
_entity_poly.type
_entity_poly.pdbx_seq_one_letter_code
_entity_poly.pdbx_strand_id
1 'polypeptide(L)'
;MTHFINRDLRNRSFRKKNFALTNFRGADIRGCDFSGAILSGSDFANVKAGLSLRQRIYLGLLVFAIVLFAGDVMSRLFFNTIGQSPLDFTTPHVPLFYGIVNLAGITSAIAALTLKTKLGRISTIVTGALVGAILAFGVAFFYPGLLSHWIFPPNKPIFSTQEWLHGILSFLDEQNTTIAIYSAPVGVGIMLLFAKFRRRTSFKVTVSVLGTIASYVATFFWSTIANAFFGNQNSTFGIVFSIVTLIYLALTFISVNRIVYELQNAIGTSFRGAELTHARFEYADLRNTDFSQAIGFSPYEIK
;
A
#
# COMPACT_ATOMS: atom_id res chain seq x y z
N MET A 1 8.32 -41.10 -7.75
CA MET A 1 8.76 -40.05 -6.82
C MET A 1 9.22 -38.84 -7.62
N THR A 2 8.66 -37.67 -7.35
CA THR A 2 9.20 -36.41 -7.85
C THR A 2 10.45 -36.03 -7.04
N HIS A 3 11.54 -35.68 -7.71
CA HIS A 3 12.75 -35.15 -7.07
C HIS A 3 13.11 -33.82 -7.74
N PHE A 4 13.37 -32.79 -6.95
CA PHE A 4 13.72 -31.45 -7.38
C PHE A 4 15.11 -31.01 -6.90
N ILE A 5 16.02 -31.98 -6.73
CA ILE A 5 17.36 -31.74 -6.21
C ILE A 5 18.12 -30.74 -7.11
N ASN A 6 18.68 -29.69 -6.52
CA ASN A 6 19.42 -28.61 -7.20
C ASN A 6 18.65 -27.95 -8.36
N ARG A 7 17.31 -28.00 -8.35
CA ARG A 7 16.50 -27.37 -9.40
C ARG A 7 16.20 -25.91 -9.09
N ASP A 8 16.15 -25.10 -10.15
CA ASP A 8 15.58 -23.76 -10.09
C ASP A 8 14.04 -23.85 -10.16
N LEU A 9 13.41 -23.63 -9.01
CA LEU A 9 11.96 -23.63 -8.86
C LEU A 9 11.38 -22.24 -8.66
N ARG A 10 12.19 -21.18 -8.78
CA ARG A 10 11.80 -19.82 -8.39
C ARG A 10 10.47 -19.38 -9.00
N ASN A 11 9.68 -18.69 -8.19
CA ASN A 11 8.38 -18.13 -8.58
C ASN A 11 7.33 -19.15 -9.07
N ARG A 12 7.46 -20.43 -8.72
CA ARG A 12 6.46 -21.45 -9.05
C ARG A 12 5.40 -21.56 -7.96
N SER A 13 4.18 -21.91 -8.38
CA SER A 13 3.09 -22.21 -7.44
C SER A 13 2.94 -23.72 -7.24
N PHE A 14 3.01 -24.11 -5.97
CA PHE A 14 2.79 -25.46 -5.46
C PHE A 14 1.62 -25.53 -4.48
N ARG A 15 0.73 -24.52 -4.50
CA ARG A 15 -0.41 -24.42 -3.59
C ARG A 15 -1.28 -25.66 -3.62
N LYS A 16 -1.63 -26.15 -2.43
CA LYS A 16 -2.55 -27.28 -2.22
C LYS A 16 -2.14 -28.58 -2.95
N LYS A 17 -0.88 -28.70 -3.37
CA LYS A 17 -0.37 -29.92 -4.00
C LYS A 17 0.15 -30.87 -2.94
N ASN A 18 0.05 -32.17 -3.23
CA ASN A 18 0.69 -33.20 -2.42
C ASN A 18 2.11 -33.44 -2.95
N PHE A 19 3.08 -33.11 -2.11
CA PHE A 19 4.50 -33.35 -2.31
C PHE A 19 5.10 -34.06 -1.09
N ALA A 20 4.31 -34.84 -0.35
CA ALA A 20 4.81 -35.65 0.75
C ALA A 20 6.00 -36.51 0.30
N LEU A 21 7.01 -36.63 1.15
CA LEU A 21 8.25 -37.39 0.89
C LEU A 21 9.03 -36.94 -0.36
N THR A 22 8.80 -35.72 -0.85
CA THR A 22 9.52 -35.17 -2.01
C THR A 22 10.88 -34.62 -1.59
N ASN A 23 11.90 -34.84 -2.42
CA ASN A 23 13.24 -34.30 -2.19
C ASN A 23 13.43 -32.97 -2.93
N PHE A 24 13.56 -31.86 -2.20
CA PHE A 24 13.86 -30.51 -2.69
C PHE A 24 15.30 -30.08 -2.39
N ARG A 25 16.18 -31.00 -1.97
CA ARG A 25 17.51 -30.66 -1.45
C ARG A 25 18.32 -29.78 -2.43
N GLY A 26 18.85 -28.67 -1.95
CA GLY A 26 19.63 -27.72 -2.75
C GLY A 26 18.83 -26.92 -3.79
N ALA A 27 17.50 -27.07 -3.85
CA ALA A 27 16.67 -26.31 -4.78
C ALA A 27 16.64 -24.82 -4.45
N ASP A 28 16.48 -24.00 -5.48
CA ASP A 28 16.18 -22.57 -5.32
C ASP A 28 14.67 -22.38 -5.39
N ILE A 29 14.05 -22.17 -4.22
CA ILE A 29 12.60 -22.01 -4.08
C ILE A 29 12.19 -20.55 -3.83
N ARG A 30 13.08 -19.59 -4.07
CA ARG A 30 12.75 -18.16 -3.85
C ARG A 30 11.52 -17.76 -4.65
N GLY A 31 10.57 -17.13 -3.98
CA GLY A 31 9.29 -16.72 -4.56
C GLY A 31 8.27 -17.85 -4.77
N CYS A 32 8.55 -19.07 -4.30
CA CYS A 32 7.60 -20.17 -4.40
C CYS A 32 6.41 -20.02 -3.46
N ASP A 33 5.29 -20.57 -3.88
CA ASP A 33 4.07 -20.59 -3.07
C ASP A 33 3.62 -22.01 -2.78
N PHE A 34 3.94 -22.50 -1.58
CA PHE A 34 3.54 -23.78 -1.01
C PHE A 34 2.31 -23.65 -0.11
N SER A 35 1.51 -22.58 -0.22
CA SER A 35 0.38 -22.38 0.69
C SER A 35 -0.61 -23.57 0.64
N GLY A 36 -0.88 -24.18 1.79
CA GLY A 36 -1.77 -25.34 1.91
C GLY A 36 -1.25 -26.63 1.29
N ALA A 37 0.02 -26.71 0.90
CA ALA A 37 0.60 -27.93 0.33
C ALA A 37 0.83 -29.00 1.42
N ILE A 38 0.74 -30.27 1.04
CA ILE A 38 1.11 -31.40 1.91
C ILE A 38 2.57 -31.71 1.62
N LEU A 39 3.44 -31.48 2.60
CA LEU A 39 4.89 -31.57 2.50
C LEU A 39 5.48 -32.48 3.58
N SER A 40 4.65 -33.32 4.19
CA SER A 40 5.04 -34.22 5.28
C SER A 40 6.21 -35.13 4.85
N GLY A 41 7.26 -35.16 5.65
CA GLY A 41 8.49 -35.91 5.38
C GLY A 41 9.32 -35.43 4.17
N SER A 42 9.04 -34.25 3.61
CA SER A 42 9.83 -33.69 2.50
C SER A 42 11.21 -33.21 2.96
N ASP A 43 12.19 -33.29 2.07
CA ASP A 43 13.56 -32.85 2.35
C ASP A 43 13.86 -31.50 1.70
N PHE A 44 13.96 -30.44 2.50
CA PHE A 44 14.36 -29.08 2.10
C PHE A 44 15.79 -28.73 2.53
N ALA A 45 16.64 -29.72 2.79
CA ALA A 45 18.01 -29.42 3.19
C ALA A 45 18.77 -28.58 2.13
N ASN A 46 19.58 -27.60 2.55
CA ASN A 46 20.35 -26.69 1.69
C ASN A 46 19.52 -25.86 0.70
N VAL A 47 18.21 -25.72 0.91
CA VAL A 47 17.34 -24.95 0.03
C VAL A 47 17.53 -23.46 0.20
N LYS A 48 17.40 -22.71 -0.89
CA LYS A 48 17.37 -21.24 -0.87
C LYS A 48 15.92 -20.76 -0.98
N ALA A 49 15.35 -20.28 0.11
CA ALA A 49 14.03 -19.68 0.16
C ALA A 49 14.13 -18.14 0.28
N GLY A 50 12.97 -17.49 0.33
CA GLY A 50 12.85 -16.04 0.44
C GLY A 50 12.44 -15.32 -0.83
N LEU A 51 12.81 -14.04 -0.93
CA LEU A 51 12.37 -13.11 -1.99
C LEU A 51 13.15 -13.34 -3.29
N SER A 52 12.42 -13.54 -4.39
CA SER A 52 13.03 -13.66 -5.72
C SER A 52 13.36 -12.29 -6.32
N LEU A 53 14.26 -12.26 -7.32
CA LEU A 53 14.55 -11.02 -8.06
C LEU A 53 13.30 -10.46 -8.74
N ARG A 54 12.46 -11.32 -9.31
CA ARG A 54 11.20 -10.93 -9.95
C ARG A 54 10.25 -10.24 -8.97
N GLN A 55 10.13 -10.77 -7.76
CA GLN A 55 9.31 -10.16 -6.70
C GLN A 55 9.89 -8.83 -6.22
N ARG A 56 11.22 -8.72 -6.11
CA ARG A 56 11.89 -7.46 -5.76
C ARG A 56 11.66 -6.38 -6.82
N ILE A 57 11.79 -6.72 -8.11
CA ILE A 57 11.50 -5.80 -9.22
C ILE A 57 10.02 -5.38 -9.18
N TYR A 58 9.10 -6.33 -8.99
CA TYR A 58 7.67 -6.02 -8.87
C TYR A 58 7.39 -5.03 -7.72
N LEU A 59 7.97 -5.24 -6.53
CA LEU A 59 7.79 -4.32 -5.41
C LEU A 59 8.41 -2.95 -5.69
N GLY A 60 9.56 -2.89 -6.34
CA GLY A 60 10.19 -1.62 -6.76
C GLY A 60 9.32 -0.84 -7.76
N LEU A 61 8.82 -1.51 -8.80
CA LEU A 61 7.90 -0.92 -9.78
C LEU A 61 6.58 -0.49 -9.14
N LEU A 62 6.06 -1.26 -8.18
CA LEU A 62 4.87 -0.90 -7.42
C LEU A 62 5.07 0.41 -6.65
N VAL A 63 6.18 0.54 -5.91
CA VAL A 63 6.52 1.78 -5.17
C VAL A 63 6.66 2.94 -6.15
N PHE A 64 7.40 2.75 -7.24
CA PHE A 64 7.60 3.78 -8.26
C PHE A 64 6.28 4.26 -8.88
N ALA A 65 5.41 3.34 -9.28
CA ALA A 65 4.10 3.66 -9.85
C ALA A 65 3.21 4.42 -8.84
N ILE A 66 3.22 4.02 -7.57
CA ILE A 66 2.47 4.71 -6.52
C ILE A 66 3.00 6.12 -6.31
N VAL A 67 4.33 6.30 -6.25
CA VAL A 67 4.94 7.63 -6.06
C VAL A 67 4.61 8.56 -7.23
N LEU A 68 4.68 8.08 -8.47
CA LEU A 68 4.31 8.90 -9.63
C LEU A 68 2.83 9.27 -9.61
N PHE A 69 1.95 8.28 -9.44
CA PHE A 69 0.51 8.50 -9.51
C PHE A 69 -0.03 9.28 -8.32
N ALA A 70 0.21 8.79 -7.10
CA ALA A 70 -0.26 9.46 -5.90
C ALA A 70 0.47 10.78 -5.68
N GLY A 71 1.76 10.88 -6.03
CA GLY A 71 2.50 12.13 -5.97
C GLY A 71 1.92 13.20 -6.88
N ASP A 72 1.58 12.88 -8.12
CA ASP A 72 0.91 13.83 -9.03
C ASP A 72 -0.46 14.27 -8.49
N VAL A 73 -1.34 13.32 -8.13
CA VAL A 73 -2.69 13.64 -7.61
C VAL A 73 -2.59 14.53 -6.37
N MET A 74 -1.70 14.19 -5.43
CA MET A 74 -1.50 14.95 -4.20
C MET A 74 -0.90 16.33 -4.47
N SER A 75 0.02 16.45 -5.43
CA SER A 75 0.61 17.74 -5.80
C SER A 75 -0.42 18.67 -6.41
N ARG A 76 -1.28 18.16 -7.31
CA ARG A 76 -2.38 18.94 -7.90
C ARG A 76 -3.38 19.39 -6.85
N LEU A 77 -3.77 18.52 -5.92
CA LEU A 77 -4.64 18.88 -4.80
C LEU A 77 -3.99 19.97 -3.94
N PHE A 78 -2.72 19.80 -3.58
CA PHE A 78 -1.97 20.77 -2.80
C PHE A 78 -1.96 22.16 -3.46
N PHE A 79 -1.54 22.25 -4.73
CA PHE A 79 -1.48 23.52 -5.45
C PHE A 79 -2.86 24.14 -5.74
N ASN A 80 -3.92 23.33 -5.82
CA ASN A 80 -5.28 23.85 -5.92
C ASN A 80 -5.77 24.47 -4.60
N THR A 81 -5.29 23.98 -3.46
CA THR A 81 -5.73 24.44 -2.13
C THR A 81 -4.84 25.51 -1.50
N ILE A 82 -3.60 25.67 -1.96
CA ILE A 82 -2.68 26.67 -1.40
C ILE A 82 -3.23 28.09 -1.59
N GLY A 83 -3.09 28.94 -0.57
CA GLY A 83 -3.62 30.30 -0.55
C GLY A 83 -5.10 30.41 -0.17
N GLN A 84 -5.81 29.27 -0.07
CA GLN A 84 -7.17 29.24 0.48
C GLN A 84 -7.10 29.00 2.00
N SER A 85 -7.98 29.66 2.74
CA SER A 85 -8.03 29.50 4.20
C SER A 85 -8.65 28.15 4.56
N PRO A 86 -8.02 27.34 5.43
CA PRO A 86 -8.63 26.11 5.94
C PRO A 86 -9.80 26.35 6.91
N LEU A 87 -10.12 27.62 7.20
CA LEU A 87 -11.28 28.04 7.99
C LEU A 87 -12.42 28.56 7.11
N ASP A 88 -12.22 28.64 5.79
CA ASP A 88 -13.26 29.02 4.85
C ASP A 88 -14.10 27.79 4.47
N PHE A 89 -15.37 27.81 4.87
CA PHE A 89 -16.32 26.72 4.61
C PHE A 89 -17.13 26.93 3.33
N THR A 90 -16.90 28.00 2.58
CA THR A 90 -17.53 28.21 1.27
C THR A 90 -17.04 27.20 0.24
N THR A 91 -15.78 26.76 0.34
CA THR A 91 -15.15 25.71 -0.47
C THR A 91 -14.87 24.47 0.39
N PRO A 92 -15.88 23.67 0.78
CA PRO A 92 -15.74 22.63 1.81
C PRO A 92 -14.68 21.55 1.53
N HIS A 93 -14.29 21.36 0.26
CA HIS A 93 -13.23 20.43 -0.12
C HIS A 93 -11.85 20.83 0.42
N VAL A 94 -11.59 22.13 0.66
CA VAL A 94 -10.34 22.64 1.20
C VAL A 94 -10.14 22.21 2.66
N PRO A 95 -10.98 22.60 3.63
CA PRO A 95 -10.82 22.17 5.03
C PRO A 95 -10.83 20.65 5.17
N LEU A 96 -11.62 19.95 4.36
CA LEU A 96 -11.65 18.48 4.33
C LEU A 96 -10.30 17.89 3.88
N PHE A 97 -9.71 18.40 2.80
CA PHE A 97 -8.41 17.92 2.33
C PHE A 97 -7.32 18.15 3.38
N TYR A 98 -7.27 19.35 3.98
CA TYR A 98 -6.35 19.67 5.07
C TYR A 98 -6.52 18.71 6.25
N GLY A 99 -7.76 18.51 6.72
CA GLY A 99 -8.02 17.61 7.86
C GLY A 99 -7.64 16.16 7.59
N ILE A 100 -8.06 15.62 6.43
CA ILE A 100 -7.84 14.21 6.08
C ILE A 100 -6.35 13.93 5.85
N VAL A 101 -5.60 14.84 5.20
CA VAL A 101 -4.17 14.61 4.94
C VAL A 101 -3.34 14.60 6.22
N ASN A 102 -3.66 15.50 7.16
CA ASN A 102 -3.02 15.56 8.47
C ASN A 102 -3.29 14.28 9.26
N LEU A 103 -4.55 13.84 9.29
CA LEU A 103 -4.93 12.59 9.94
C LEU A 103 -4.26 11.37 9.28
N ALA A 104 -4.13 11.35 7.96
CA ALA A 104 -3.43 10.30 7.22
C ALA A 104 -1.94 10.26 7.58
N GLY A 105 -1.29 11.42 7.68
CA GLY A 105 0.11 11.53 8.10
C GLY A 105 0.34 11.01 9.52
N ILE A 106 -0.49 11.44 10.48
CA ILE A 106 -0.40 10.99 11.89
C ILE A 106 -0.62 9.48 11.98
N THR A 107 -1.70 8.97 11.37
CA THR A 107 -2.01 7.53 11.43
C THR A 107 -0.96 6.68 10.74
N SER A 108 -0.33 7.19 9.66
CA SER A 108 0.80 6.53 8.99
C SER A 108 1.99 6.37 9.95
N ALA A 109 2.35 7.43 10.66
CA ALA A 109 3.45 7.41 11.61
C ALA A 109 3.16 6.52 12.82
N ILE A 110 1.93 6.54 13.36
CA ILE A 110 1.51 5.60 14.43
C ILE A 110 1.65 4.16 13.95
N ALA A 111 1.21 3.88 12.72
CA ALA A 111 1.32 2.54 12.15
C ALA A 111 2.78 2.10 11.92
N ALA A 112 3.69 3.05 11.65
CA ALA A 112 5.12 2.82 11.55
C ALA A 112 5.77 2.52 12.91
N LEU A 113 5.37 3.23 13.98
CA LEU A 113 5.88 3.02 15.33
C LEU A 113 5.36 1.72 15.98
N THR A 114 4.20 1.24 15.55
CA THR A 114 3.49 0.13 16.23
C THR A 114 3.23 -1.09 15.34
N LEU A 115 4.13 -1.37 14.38
CA LEU A 115 4.04 -2.40 13.34
C LEU A 115 3.46 -3.77 13.77
N LYS A 116 3.81 -4.26 14.97
CA LYS A 116 3.43 -5.59 15.45
C LYS A 116 2.13 -5.62 16.27
N THR A 117 1.62 -4.47 16.70
CA THR A 117 0.48 -4.38 17.63
C THR A 117 -0.86 -4.38 16.90
N LYS A 118 -1.96 -4.55 17.66
CA LYS A 118 -3.32 -4.34 17.12
C LYS A 118 -3.52 -2.90 16.66
N LEU A 119 -2.95 -1.92 17.39
CA LEU A 119 -3.03 -0.50 17.07
C LEU A 119 -2.41 -0.23 15.68
N GLY A 120 -1.19 -0.72 15.41
CA GLY A 120 -0.55 -0.49 14.11
C GLY A 120 -1.33 -1.09 12.95
N ARG A 121 -2.00 -2.23 13.16
CA ARG A 121 -2.89 -2.83 12.14
C ARG A 121 -4.11 -1.96 11.88
N ILE A 122 -4.73 -1.40 12.91
CA ILE A 122 -5.88 -0.49 12.78
C ILE A 122 -5.42 0.80 12.10
N SER A 123 -4.34 1.42 12.58
CA SER A 123 -3.77 2.64 11.99
C SER A 123 -3.44 2.45 10.51
N THR A 124 -2.92 1.29 10.10
CA THR A 124 -2.71 0.99 8.66
C THR A 124 -4.01 1.01 7.87
N ILE A 125 -5.09 0.43 8.40
CA ILE A 125 -6.39 0.42 7.71
C ILE A 125 -6.95 1.83 7.63
N VAL A 126 -6.83 2.61 8.72
CA VAL A 126 -7.27 4.01 8.77
C VAL A 126 -6.48 4.86 7.77
N THR A 127 -5.14 4.78 7.76
CA THR A 127 -4.29 5.47 6.76
C THR A 127 -4.70 5.09 5.35
N GLY A 128 -4.91 3.80 5.09
CA GLY A 128 -5.37 3.31 3.79
C GLY A 128 -6.71 3.93 3.38
N ALA A 129 -7.70 3.95 4.28
CA ALA A 129 -9.00 4.56 4.05
C ALA A 129 -8.90 6.06 3.75
N LEU A 130 -8.14 6.80 4.55
CA LEU A 130 -7.98 8.26 4.39
C LEU A 130 -7.29 8.60 3.07
N VAL A 131 -6.18 7.92 2.73
CA VAL A 131 -5.52 8.17 1.45
C VAL A 131 -6.35 7.66 0.27
N GLY A 132 -7.11 6.58 0.44
CA GLY A 132 -8.10 6.13 -0.54
C GLY A 132 -9.13 7.20 -0.87
N ALA A 133 -9.66 7.87 0.16
CA ALA A 133 -10.59 9.00 0.00
C ALA A 133 -9.97 10.15 -0.79
N ILE A 134 -8.75 10.55 -0.39
CA ILE A 134 -8.01 11.64 -1.03
C ILE A 134 -7.74 11.34 -2.51
N LEU A 135 -7.24 10.13 -2.81
CA LEU A 135 -6.92 9.75 -4.18
C LEU A 135 -8.17 9.63 -5.04
N ALA A 136 -9.26 9.05 -4.53
CA ALA A 136 -10.50 8.98 -5.28
C ALA A 136 -11.05 10.38 -5.60
N PHE A 137 -11.07 11.27 -4.61
CA PHE A 137 -11.45 12.67 -4.81
C PHE A 137 -10.56 13.34 -5.87
N GLY A 138 -9.24 13.25 -5.73
CA GLY A 138 -8.30 13.92 -6.64
C GLY A 138 -8.36 13.36 -8.06
N VAL A 139 -8.57 12.05 -8.21
CA VAL A 139 -8.78 11.43 -9.52
C VAL A 139 -10.07 11.93 -10.16
N ALA A 140 -11.18 11.93 -9.43
CA ALA A 140 -12.44 12.42 -9.93
C ALA A 140 -12.42 13.92 -10.27
N PHE A 141 -11.63 14.69 -9.53
CA PHE A 141 -11.54 16.14 -9.71
C PHE A 141 -10.61 16.55 -10.87
N PHE A 142 -9.45 15.92 -11.02
CA PHE A 142 -8.45 16.33 -12.02
C PHE A 142 -8.40 15.44 -13.27
N TYR A 143 -9.01 14.25 -13.20
CA TYR A 143 -9.00 13.26 -14.28
C TYR A 143 -10.42 12.78 -14.62
N PRO A 144 -11.34 13.69 -14.97
CA PRO A 144 -12.74 13.35 -15.26
C PRO A 144 -12.84 12.35 -16.43
N GLY A 145 -12.01 12.49 -17.47
CA GLY A 145 -11.92 11.56 -18.58
C GLY A 145 -11.45 10.13 -18.21
N LEU A 146 -10.76 9.93 -17.07
CA LEU A 146 -10.43 8.58 -16.60
C LEU A 146 -11.70 7.88 -16.07
N LEU A 147 -12.56 8.58 -15.33
CA LEU A 147 -13.81 8.01 -14.83
C LEU A 147 -14.71 7.51 -15.96
N SER A 148 -14.87 8.30 -17.02
CA SER A 148 -15.71 7.94 -18.17
C SER A 148 -15.22 6.66 -18.86
N HIS A 149 -13.90 6.50 -19.05
CA HIS A 149 -13.30 5.31 -19.67
C HIS A 149 -13.39 4.05 -18.80
N TRP A 150 -13.36 4.19 -17.47
CA TRP A 150 -13.53 3.07 -16.54
C TRP A 150 -14.98 2.57 -16.51
N ILE A 151 -15.95 3.48 -16.58
CA ILE A 151 -17.38 3.15 -16.59
C ILE A 151 -17.79 2.64 -17.99
N PHE A 152 -17.24 3.22 -19.06
CA PHE A 152 -17.54 2.90 -20.46
C PHE A 152 -16.24 2.58 -21.24
N PRO A 153 -15.83 1.30 -21.30
CA PRO A 153 -14.63 0.91 -22.03
C PRO A 153 -14.79 1.19 -23.53
N PRO A 154 -13.78 1.75 -24.21
CA PRO A 154 -13.86 2.15 -25.62
C PRO A 154 -14.15 1.00 -26.59
N ASN A 155 -13.93 -0.26 -26.15
CA ASN A 155 -14.09 -1.45 -26.98
C ASN A 155 -15.49 -2.07 -26.91
N LYS A 156 -16.43 -1.48 -26.15
CA LYS A 156 -17.84 -1.89 -26.20
C LYS A 156 -18.61 -0.87 -27.04
N PRO A 157 -19.28 -1.27 -28.12
CA PRO A 157 -20.11 -0.34 -28.88
C PRO A 157 -21.16 0.24 -27.94
N ILE A 158 -21.05 1.54 -27.68
CA ILE A 158 -22.10 2.30 -27.05
C ILE A 158 -23.21 2.35 -28.09
N PHE A 159 -24.35 1.71 -27.83
CA PHE A 159 -25.52 1.81 -28.70
C PHE A 159 -26.06 3.25 -28.57
N SER A 160 -25.43 4.18 -29.30
CA SER A 160 -25.64 5.62 -29.20
C SER A 160 -26.81 6.06 -30.07
N THR A 161 -27.98 6.15 -29.45
CA THR A 161 -29.08 7.01 -29.93
C THR A 161 -29.78 7.77 -28.80
N GLN A 162 -29.29 7.70 -27.55
CA GLN A 162 -30.00 8.29 -26.42
C GLN A 162 -29.25 9.49 -25.83
N GLU A 163 -29.86 10.68 -25.96
CA GLU A 163 -29.35 11.97 -25.50
C GLU A 163 -28.93 11.96 -24.01
N TRP A 164 -29.61 11.16 -23.19
CA TRP A 164 -29.29 11.03 -21.76
C TRP A 164 -27.91 10.39 -21.49
N LEU A 165 -27.42 9.51 -22.37
CA LEU A 165 -26.09 8.90 -22.24
C LEU A 165 -24.98 9.92 -22.55
N HIS A 166 -25.18 10.76 -23.57
CA HIS A 166 -24.28 11.87 -23.88
C HIS A 166 -24.25 12.89 -22.74
N GLY A 167 -25.41 13.21 -22.14
CA GLY A 167 -25.48 14.10 -20.98
C GLY A 167 -24.75 13.58 -19.74
N ILE A 168 -24.79 12.27 -19.48
CA ILE A 168 -24.02 11.65 -18.39
C ILE A 168 -22.51 11.69 -18.68
N LEU A 169 -22.10 11.36 -19.91
CA LEU A 169 -20.69 11.38 -20.29
C LEU A 169 -20.10 12.79 -20.23
N SER A 170 -20.80 13.80 -20.73
CA SER A 170 -20.36 15.19 -20.64
C SER A 170 -20.30 15.68 -19.18
N PHE A 171 -21.26 15.28 -18.34
CA PHE A 171 -21.26 15.59 -16.92
C PHE A 171 -20.08 14.94 -16.17
N LEU A 172 -19.69 13.72 -16.54
CA LEU A 172 -18.53 13.02 -15.99
C LEU A 172 -17.18 13.56 -16.50
N ASP A 173 -17.17 14.24 -17.65
CA ASP A 173 -15.96 14.78 -18.29
C ASP A 173 -15.67 16.24 -17.86
N GLU A 174 -16.66 16.93 -17.27
CA GLU A 174 -16.51 18.27 -16.73
C GLU A 174 -15.90 18.25 -15.32
N GLN A 175 -15.02 19.21 -15.01
CA GLN A 175 -14.42 19.34 -13.69
C GLN A 175 -15.49 19.72 -12.66
N ASN A 176 -16.03 18.73 -11.97
CA ASN A 176 -17.17 18.90 -11.07
C ASN A 176 -16.82 18.48 -9.63
N THR A 177 -16.80 19.46 -8.72
CA THR A 177 -16.55 19.24 -7.28
C THR A 177 -17.56 18.28 -6.65
N THR A 178 -18.81 18.28 -7.12
CA THR A 178 -19.86 17.39 -6.62
C THR A 178 -19.53 15.92 -6.89
N ILE A 179 -19.09 15.59 -8.10
CA ILE A 179 -18.69 14.22 -8.47
C ILE A 179 -17.47 13.78 -7.63
N ALA A 180 -16.52 14.69 -7.46
CA ALA A 180 -15.33 14.41 -6.65
C ALA A 180 -15.68 14.07 -5.20
N ILE A 181 -16.62 14.80 -4.58
CA ILE A 181 -17.08 14.52 -3.21
C ILE A 181 -17.70 13.11 -3.11
N TYR A 182 -18.55 12.71 -4.06
CA TYR A 182 -19.16 11.38 -4.05
C TYR A 182 -18.18 10.23 -4.34
N SER A 183 -17.07 10.51 -5.00
CA SER A 183 -16.02 9.51 -5.25
C SER A 183 -15.21 9.16 -3.99
N ALA A 184 -15.09 10.08 -3.02
CA ALA A 184 -14.25 9.87 -1.84
C ALA A 184 -14.70 8.66 -0.98
N PRO A 185 -15.99 8.47 -0.65
CA PRO A 185 -16.47 7.25 0.01
C PRO A 185 -16.20 5.96 -0.79
N VAL A 186 -16.21 6.04 -2.12
CA VAL A 186 -15.87 4.89 -2.98
C VAL A 186 -14.40 4.51 -2.80
N GLY A 187 -13.49 5.50 -2.76
CA GLY A 187 -12.08 5.28 -2.45
C GLY A 187 -11.84 4.61 -1.10
N VAL A 188 -12.58 5.04 -0.07
CA VAL A 188 -12.58 4.38 1.25
C VAL A 188 -13.04 2.93 1.12
N GLY A 189 -14.17 2.69 0.45
CA GLY A 189 -14.72 1.35 0.23
C GLY A 189 -13.73 0.42 -0.47
N ILE A 190 -13.06 0.89 -1.52
CA ILE A 190 -12.02 0.14 -2.24
C ILE A 190 -10.87 -0.23 -1.29
N MET A 191 -10.37 0.73 -0.49
CA MET A 191 -9.28 0.46 0.44
C MET A 191 -9.68 -0.49 1.57
N LEU A 192 -10.92 -0.41 2.06
CA LEU A 192 -11.47 -1.35 3.05
C LEU A 192 -11.63 -2.76 2.47
N LEU A 193 -12.00 -2.90 1.20
CA LEU A 193 -12.01 -4.18 0.50
C LEU A 193 -10.59 -4.76 0.41
N PHE A 194 -9.60 -3.93 0.05
CA PHE A 194 -8.21 -4.34 0.02
C PHE A 194 -7.64 -4.68 1.40
N ALA A 195 -8.23 -4.19 2.49
CA ALA A 195 -7.82 -4.56 3.85
C ALA A 195 -7.99 -6.07 4.14
N LYS A 196 -8.80 -6.81 3.37
CA LYS A 196 -8.81 -8.29 3.40
C LYS A 196 -7.43 -8.88 3.08
N PHE A 197 -6.64 -8.19 2.26
CA PHE A 197 -5.27 -8.55 1.89
C PHE A 197 -4.20 -7.92 2.80
N ARG A 198 -4.55 -7.40 3.99
CA ARG A 198 -3.60 -6.76 4.93
C ARG A 198 -2.37 -7.56 5.34
N ARG A 199 -2.39 -8.88 5.12
CA ARG A 199 -1.23 -9.76 5.38
C ARG A 199 -0.21 -9.75 4.24
N ARG A 200 -0.60 -9.37 3.02
CA ARG A 200 0.30 -9.34 1.86
C ARG A 200 1.27 -8.17 1.99
N THR A 201 2.54 -8.42 1.64
CA THR A 201 3.58 -7.39 1.60
C THR A 201 3.20 -6.22 0.70
N SER A 202 2.66 -6.49 -0.50
CA SER A 202 2.27 -5.44 -1.44
C SER A 202 1.29 -4.44 -0.83
N PHE A 203 0.29 -4.91 -0.07
CA PHE A 203 -0.67 -4.03 0.60
C PHE A 203 -0.01 -3.13 1.64
N LYS A 204 0.87 -3.71 2.48
CA LYS A 204 1.56 -2.95 3.53
C LYS A 204 2.49 -1.89 2.94
N VAL A 205 3.23 -2.24 1.89
CA VAL A 205 4.09 -1.32 1.13
C VAL A 205 3.27 -0.22 0.47
N THR A 206 2.14 -0.55 -0.17
CA THR A 206 1.27 0.44 -0.79
C THR A 206 0.78 1.47 0.23
N VAL A 207 0.22 1.01 1.34
CA VAL A 207 -0.31 1.92 2.37
C VAL A 207 0.79 2.73 3.05
N SER A 208 1.97 2.16 3.28
CA SER A 208 3.09 2.90 3.88
C SER A 208 3.62 4.01 2.96
N VAL A 209 3.73 3.74 1.65
CA VAL A 209 4.11 4.76 0.66
C VAL A 209 3.07 5.86 0.60
N LEU A 210 1.79 5.49 0.46
CA LEU A 210 0.67 6.44 0.42
C LEU A 210 0.58 7.32 1.67
N GLY A 211 0.70 6.72 2.86
CA GLY A 211 0.73 7.44 4.13
C GLY A 211 1.94 8.36 4.28
N THR A 212 3.09 7.96 3.74
CA THR A 212 4.30 8.81 3.72
C THR A 212 4.12 10.02 2.83
N ILE A 213 3.53 9.85 1.64
CA ILE A 213 3.20 10.97 0.73
C ILE A 213 2.23 11.93 1.42
N ALA A 214 1.19 11.41 2.10
CA ALA A 214 0.27 12.25 2.85
C ALA A 214 0.96 13.01 4.00
N SER A 215 1.84 12.34 4.77
CA SER A 215 2.63 12.99 5.82
C SER A 215 3.54 14.10 5.27
N TYR A 216 4.13 13.86 4.10
CA TYR A 216 4.97 14.86 3.44
C TYR A 216 4.16 16.07 2.96
N VAL A 217 3.00 15.85 2.35
CA VAL A 217 2.07 16.93 1.94
C VAL A 217 1.57 17.73 3.15
N ALA A 218 1.25 17.05 4.26
CA ALA A 218 0.90 17.71 5.53
C ALA A 218 2.06 18.59 6.05
N THR A 219 3.31 18.16 5.87
CA THR A 219 4.50 18.96 6.22
C THR A 219 4.52 20.27 5.43
N PHE A 220 4.29 20.22 4.11
CA PHE A 220 4.20 21.45 3.30
C PHE A 220 3.05 22.35 3.73
N PHE A 221 1.90 21.78 4.09
CA PHE A 221 0.77 22.60 4.55
C PHE A 221 1.13 23.43 5.78
N TRP A 222 1.67 22.80 6.82
CA TRP A 222 2.10 23.55 7.99
C TRP A 222 3.20 24.57 7.68
N SER A 223 4.11 24.24 6.75
CA SER A 223 5.15 25.17 6.31
C SER A 223 4.55 26.40 5.62
N THR A 224 3.56 26.21 4.74
CA THR A 224 2.90 27.32 4.03
C THR A 224 2.09 28.21 4.98
N ILE A 225 1.43 27.62 5.98
CA ILE A 225 0.71 28.36 7.03
C ILE A 225 1.70 29.16 7.87
N ALA A 226 2.81 28.54 8.30
CA ALA A 226 3.86 29.24 9.05
C ALA A 226 4.40 30.44 8.27
N ASN A 227 4.68 30.26 6.97
CA ASN A 227 5.15 31.32 6.09
C ASN A 227 4.13 32.47 5.96
N ALA A 228 2.83 32.17 5.86
CA ALA A 228 1.79 33.19 5.82
C ALA A 228 1.75 34.04 7.10
N PHE A 229 1.94 33.44 8.28
CA PHE A 229 2.00 34.18 9.55
C PHE A 229 3.27 35.03 9.69
N PHE A 230 4.42 34.53 9.21
CA PHE A 230 5.64 35.35 9.15
C PHE A 230 5.48 36.56 8.21
N GLY A 231 4.83 36.37 7.06
CA GLY A 231 4.53 37.46 6.12
C GLY A 231 3.64 38.55 6.73
N ASN A 232 2.71 38.17 7.61
CA ASN A 232 1.81 39.08 8.33
C ASN A 232 2.43 39.66 9.62
N GLN A 233 3.75 39.58 9.80
CA GLN A 233 4.49 40.04 10.99
C GLN A 233 4.05 39.39 12.32
N ASN A 234 3.36 38.25 12.26
CA ASN A 234 2.87 37.53 13.43
C ASN A 234 3.83 36.38 13.78
N SER A 235 4.98 36.74 14.36
CA SER A 235 6.07 35.81 14.65
C SER A 235 5.68 34.69 15.62
N THR A 236 4.77 34.94 16.56
CA THR A 236 4.35 33.94 17.55
C THR A 236 3.68 32.73 16.87
N PHE A 237 2.67 32.97 16.04
CA PHE A 237 2.00 31.87 15.31
C PHE A 237 2.90 31.28 14.22
N GLY A 238 3.74 32.09 13.58
CA GLY A 238 4.75 31.59 12.62
C GLY A 238 5.70 30.57 13.26
N ILE A 239 6.20 30.83 14.47
CA ILE A 239 7.05 29.90 15.23
C ILE A 239 6.27 28.64 15.61
N VAL A 240 5.03 28.77 16.12
CA VAL A 240 4.20 27.62 16.49
C VAL A 240 4.01 26.67 15.31
N PHE A 241 3.59 27.18 14.14
CA PHE A 241 3.38 26.34 12.96
C PHE A 241 4.69 25.82 12.34
N SER A 242 5.81 26.50 12.56
CA SER A 242 7.13 25.98 12.21
C SER A 242 7.49 24.75 13.05
N ILE A 243 7.20 24.78 14.35
CA ILE A 243 7.38 23.61 15.23
C ILE A 243 6.48 22.45 14.77
N VAL A 244 5.21 22.74 14.43
CA VAL A 244 4.30 21.72 13.88
C VAL A 244 4.85 21.14 12.57
N THR A 245 5.42 21.97 11.69
CA THR A 245 6.10 21.53 10.47
C THR A 245 7.23 20.56 10.77
N LEU A 246 8.09 20.86 11.75
CA LEU A 246 9.19 19.98 12.15
C LEU A 246 8.68 18.65 12.73
N ILE A 247 7.58 18.67 13.47
CA ILE A 247 6.92 17.45 13.96
C ILE A 247 6.47 16.60 12.76
N TYR A 248 5.75 17.17 11.79
CA TYR A 248 5.31 16.44 10.60
C TYR A 248 6.46 15.95 9.72
N LEU A 249 7.56 16.70 9.65
CA LEU A 249 8.77 16.25 8.98
C LEU A 249 9.36 15.01 9.67
N ALA A 250 9.42 15.00 11.01
CA ALA A 250 9.85 13.83 11.78
C ALA A 250 8.90 12.62 11.59
N LEU A 251 7.58 12.84 11.59
CA LEU A 251 6.58 11.80 11.27
C LEU A 251 6.75 11.24 9.85
N THR A 252 7.17 12.07 8.91
CA THR A 252 7.48 11.65 7.53
C THR A 252 8.69 10.73 7.51
N PHE A 253 9.77 11.05 8.21
CA PHE A 253 10.94 10.16 8.33
C PHE A 253 10.58 8.82 8.99
N ILE A 254 9.77 8.84 10.05
CA ILE A 254 9.24 7.64 10.69
C ILE A 254 8.45 6.78 9.68
N SER A 255 7.61 7.42 8.86
CA SER A 255 6.82 6.73 7.82
C SER A 255 7.71 6.17 6.69
N VAL A 256 8.78 6.86 6.29
CA VAL A 256 9.76 6.35 5.32
C VAL A 256 10.46 5.09 5.84
N ASN A 257 10.88 5.08 7.11
CA ASN A 257 11.51 3.91 7.73
C ASN A 257 10.59 2.69 7.70
N ARG A 258 9.27 2.89 7.76
CA ARG A 258 8.29 1.84 7.57
C ARG A 258 8.35 1.21 6.18
N ILE A 259 8.51 2.01 5.13
CA ILE A 259 8.62 1.51 3.75
C ILE A 259 9.84 0.59 3.64
N VAL A 260 10.98 1.04 4.16
CA VAL A 260 12.23 0.27 4.18
C VAL A 260 12.04 -1.04 4.93
N TYR A 261 11.42 -0.99 6.12
CA TYR A 261 11.12 -2.17 6.92
C TYR A 261 10.24 -3.18 6.17
N GLU A 262 9.16 -2.72 5.52
CA GLU A 262 8.24 -3.61 4.79
C GLU A 262 8.87 -4.21 3.53
N LEU A 263 9.79 -3.49 2.87
CA LEU A 263 10.55 -4.00 1.72
C LEU A 263 11.62 -5.02 2.15
N GLN A 264 12.34 -4.77 3.24
CA GLN A 264 13.35 -5.70 3.77
C GLN A 264 12.72 -6.98 4.31
N ASN A 265 11.54 -6.87 4.94
CA ASN A 265 10.79 -8.01 5.48
C ASN A 265 9.73 -8.55 4.49
N ALA A 266 9.84 -8.20 3.21
CA ALA A 266 8.94 -8.69 2.18
C ALA A 266 8.93 -10.21 2.11
N ILE A 267 7.77 -10.84 2.19
CA ILE A 267 7.65 -12.30 2.10
C ILE A 267 7.81 -12.69 0.64
N GLY A 268 8.78 -13.57 0.38
CA GLY A 268 9.00 -14.14 -0.93
C GLY A 268 8.43 -15.54 -1.08
N THR A 269 8.88 -16.46 -0.22
CA THR A 269 8.45 -17.86 -0.22
C THR A 269 7.38 -18.06 0.84
N SER A 270 6.32 -18.79 0.53
CA SER A 270 5.22 -19.02 1.48
C SER A 270 4.98 -20.51 1.70
N PHE A 271 5.05 -20.95 2.95
CA PHE A 271 4.61 -22.25 3.45
C PHE A 271 3.30 -22.12 4.26
N ARG A 272 2.51 -21.08 3.99
CA ARG A 272 1.38 -20.74 4.82
C ARG A 272 0.31 -21.84 4.81
N GLY A 273 -0.04 -22.36 5.99
CA GLY A 273 -1.01 -23.46 6.09
C GLY A 273 -0.54 -24.77 5.48
N ALA A 274 0.75 -24.90 5.14
CA ALA A 274 1.31 -26.15 4.64
C ALA A 274 1.48 -27.17 5.77
N GLU A 275 1.35 -28.45 5.45
CA GLU A 275 1.67 -29.54 6.37
C GLU A 275 3.15 -29.90 6.24
N LEU A 276 3.92 -29.61 7.27
CA LEU A 276 5.38 -29.77 7.33
C LEU A 276 5.81 -30.83 8.36
N THR A 277 4.90 -31.71 8.79
CA THR A 277 5.20 -32.77 9.77
C THR A 277 6.38 -33.62 9.29
N HIS A 278 7.45 -33.70 10.07
CA HIS A 278 8.71 -34.38 9.73
C HIS A 278 9.44 -33.83 8.49
N ALA A 279 9.13 -32.63 8.01
CA ALA A 279 9.89 -31.99 6.93
C ALA A 279 11.26 -31.54 7.44
N ARG A 280 12.33 -31.78 6.67
CA ARG A 280 13.71 -31.42 7.05
C ARG A 280 14.11 -30.09 6.43
N PHE A 281 14.70 -29.18 7.20
CA PHE A 281 15.17 -27.86 6.76
C PHE A 281 16.66 -27.60 7.07
N GLU A 282 17.45 -28.66 7.17
CA GLU A 282 18.87 -28.60 7.55
C GLU A 282 19.66 -27.69 6.60
N TYR A 283 20.40 -26.72 7.12
CA TYR A 283 21.17 -25.73 6.34
C TYR A 283 20.36 -24.93 5.29
N ALA A 284 19.04 -24.81 5.44
CA ALA A 284 18.22 -24.03 4.52
C ALA A 284 18.29 -22.52 4.83
N ASP A 285 18.40 -21.68 3.78
CA ASP A 285 18.22 -20.23 3.92
C ASP A 285 16.72 -19.91 3.89
N LEU A 286 16.15 -19.66 5.07
CA LEU A 286 14.72 -19.42 5.26
C LEU A 286 14.35 -17.94 5.46
N ARG A 287 15.26 -17.00 5.14
CA ARG A 287 14.94 -15.56 5.22
C ARG A 287 13.73 -15.23 4.35
N ASN A 288 12.94 -14.23 4.76
CA ASN A 288 11.79 -13.76 3.98
C ASN A 288 10.77 -14.86 3.62
N THR A 289 10.62 -15.85 4.50
CA THR A 289 9.73 -17.00 4.32
C THR A 289 8.59 -16.98 5.33
N ASP A 290 7.37 -17.25 4.86
CA ASP A 290 6.16 -17.22 5.68
C ASP A 290 5.73 -18.64 6.08
N PHE A 291 5.86 -18.94 7.37
CA PHE A 291 5.41 -20.19 8.00
C PHE A 291 4.09 -20.01 8.78
N SER A 292 3.37 -18.91 8.59
CA SER A 292 2.14 -18.67 9.35
C SER A 292 1.13 -19.80 9.11
N GLN A 293 0.51 -20.29 10.18
CA GLN A 293 -0.48 -21.38 10.13
C GLN A 293 0.07 -22.72 9.59
N ALA A 294 1.38 -22.87 9.38
CA ALA A 294 1.96 -24.15 8.99
C ALA A 294 1.80 -25.18 10.14
N ILE A 295 1.55 -26.44 9.78
CA ILE A 295 1.34 -27.56 10.71
C ILE A 295 2.62 -28.38 10.79
N GLY A 296 3.05 -28.79 11.99
CA GLY A 296 4.21 -29.66 12.15
C GLY A 296 5.57 -28.99 11.92
N PHE A 297 5.63 -27.66 11.82
CA PHE A 297 6.88 -26.90 11.74
C PHE A 297 7.37 -26.49 13.13
N SER A 298 8.57 -26.95 13.51
CA SER A 298 9.26 -26.52 14.73
C SER A 298 10.45 -25.63 14.38
N PRO A 299 10.47 -24.33 14.76
CA PRO A 299 11.59 -23.44 14.49
C PRO A 299 12.91 -23.87 15.16
N TYR A 300 12.84 -24.73 16.19
CA TYR A 300 13.98 -25.19 16.98
C TYR A 300 14.74 -26.37 16.35
N GLU A 301 14.22 -26.94 15.27
CA GLU A 301 14.84 -28.05 14.54
C GLU A 301 15.69 -27.61 13.34
N ILE A 302 15.83 -26.29 13.13
CA ILE A 302 16.71 -25.73 12.11
C ILE A 302 18.15 -25.81 12.64
N LYS A 303 18.87 -26.86 12.25
CA LYS A 303 20.33 -26.99 12.41
C LYS A 303 21.06 -26.67 11.11
#